data_AF-X1DR99-F1
#
_entry.id   AF-X1DR99-F1
#
_cell.length_a   1.000
_cell.length_b   1.000
_cell.length_c   1.000
_cell.angle_alpha   90.00
_cell.angle_beta   90.00
_cell.angle_gamma   90.00
#
_symmetry.space_group_name_H-M   'P 1'
#
loop_
_entity.id
_entity.type
_entity.pdbx_description
1 polymer ?
#
loop_
_entity_poly.entity_id
_entity_poly.type
_entity_poly.pdbx_seq_one_letter_code
_entity_poly.pdbx_strand_id
1 'polypeptide(L)' 'GLEGERYGTHSLRKTWGYQARMQGVSISQIQNKLGHKSPAITSRYIGIDQEEINIVEKEVCI' A
#
# COMPACT_ATOMS: atom_id res chain seq x y z
N GLY A 1 13.40 25.21 -7.27
CA GLY A 1 14.12 24.00 -6.81
C GLY A 1 13.18 23.28 -5.89
N LEU A 2 12.91 21.99 -6.10
CA LEU A 2 11.90 21.29 -5.30
C LEU A 2 12.44 21.08 -3.88
N GLU A 3 11.82 21.80 -2.95
CA GLU A 3 12.13 21.82 -1.54
C GLU A 3 11.71 20.49 -0.89
N GLY A 4 12.67 19.78 -0.28
CA GLY A 4 12.50 19.14 1.02
C GLY A 4 11.40 18.11 1.28
N GLU A 5 10.62 17.64 0.29
CA GLU A 5 9.52 16.69 0.53
C GLU A 5 10.02 15.25 0.75
N ARG A 6 10.48 14.98 1.97
CA ARG A 6 10.47 13.65 2.62
C ARG A 6 10.96 12.48 1.74
N TYR A 7 12.04 12.63 0.99
CA TYR A 7 12.72 11.53 0.30
C TYR A 7 13.51 10.60 1.25
N GLY A 8 12.96 10.32 2.44
CA GLY A 8 13.53 9.38 3.39
C GLY A 8 13.24 7.93 3.00
N THR A 9 13.93 6.99 3.64
CA THR A 9 13.76 5.53 3.47
C THR A 9 12.30 5.04 3.58
N HIS A 10 11.44 5.79 4.26
CA HIS A 10 10.00 5.54 4.32
C HIS A 10 9.29 5.72 2.98
N SER A 11 9.64 6.74 2.18
CA SER A 11 9.02 6.98 0.87
C SER A 11 9.40 5.87 -0.11
N LEU A 12 10.66 5.42 -0.10
CA LEU A 12 11.11 4.27 -0.90
C LEU A 12 10.39 2.98 -0.52
N ARG A 13 10.19 2.72 0.78
CA ARG A 13 9.44 1.55 1.25
C ARG A 13 7.98 1.57 0.80
N LYS A 14 7.34 2.75 0.80
CA LYS A 14 5.98 2.92 0.28
C LYS A 14 5.92 2.67 -1.23
N THR A 15 6.83 3.27 -2.00
CA THR A 15 6.94 3.06 -3.45
C THR A 15 7.14 1.60 -3.79
N TRP A 16 8.06 0.92 -3.10
CA TRP A 16 8.31 -0.51 -3.30
C TRP A 16 7.06 -1.36 -3.02
N GLY A 17 6.39 -1.11 -1.89
CA GLY A 17 5.17 -1.84 -1.52
C GLY A 17 4.03 -1.64 -2.52
N TYR A 18 3.86 -0.41 -3.02
CA TYR A 18 2.88 -0.10 -4.07
C TYR A 18 3.21 -0.80 -5.40
N GLN A 19 4.47 -0.76 -5.83
CA GLN A 19 4.91 -1.46 -7.05
C GLN A 19 4.75 -2.98 -6.95
N ALA A 20 5.07 -3.57 -5.79
CA ALA A 20 4.89 -5.00 -5.55
C ALA A 20 3.42 -5.41 -5.68
N ARG A 21 2.49 -4.62 -5.12
CA ARG A 21 1.04 -4.83 -5.28
C ARG A 21 0.64 -4.79 -6.76
N MET A 22 1.11 -3.80 -7.52
CA MET A 22 0.81 -3.67 -8.95
C MET A 22 1.36 -4.83 -9.79
N GLN A 23 2.40 -5.52 -9.33
CA GLN A 23 2.93 -6.74 -9.93
C GLN A 23 2.18 -8.02 -9.51
N GLY A 24 1.09 -7.89 -8.73
CA GLY A 24 0.28 -9.02 -8.26
C GLY A 24 0.82 -9.72 -7.02
N VAL A 25 1.79 -9.15 -6.31
CA VAL A 25 2.27 -9.69 -5.03
C VAL A 25 1.18 -9.52 -3.98
N SER A 26 0.89 -10.58 -3.22
CA SER A 26 -0.17 -10.55 -2.21
C SER A 26 0.17 -9.59 -1.06
N ILE A 27 -0.85 -8.98 -0.47
CA ILE A 27 -0.69 -8.05 0.67
C ILE A 27 0.05 -8.72 1.85
N SER A 28 -0.16 -10.01 2.08
CA SER A 28 0.51 -10.78 3.14
C SER A 28 2.02 -10.91 2.91
N GLN A 29 2.45 -11.10 1.65
CA GLN A 29 3.88 -11.14 1.31
C GLN A 29 4.53 -9.76 1.49
N ILE A 30 3.83 -8.70 1.07
CA ILE A 30 4.28 -7.31 1.25
C ILE A 30 4.36 -6.97 2.74
N GLN A 31 3.36 -7.37 3.53
CA GLN A 31 3.32 -7.17 4.99
C GLN A 31 4.53 -7.83 5.66
N ASN A 32 4.84 -9.09 5.32
CA ASN A 32 5.97 -9.81 5.89
C ASN A 32 7.29 -9.10 5.57
N LYS A 33 7.46 -8.65 4.32
CA LYS A 33 8.67 -7.91 3.91
C LYS A 33 8.84 -6.57 4.62
N LEU A 34 7.74 -5.85 4.86
CA LEU A 34 7.74 -4.55 5.55
C LEU A 34 7.75 -4.67 7.08
N GLY A 35 7.57 -5.88 7.64
CA GLY A 35 7.57 -6.12 9.08
C GLY A 35 6.33 -5.54 9.78
N HIS A 36 5.22 -5.38 9.08
CA HIS A 36 4.00 -4.83 9.66
C HIS A 36 3.21 -5.89 10.45
N LYS A 37 2.63 -5.47 11.57
CA LYS A 37 1.88 -6.35 12.47
C LYS A 37 0.52 -6.78 11.92
N SER A 38 -0.02 -6.08 10.92
CA SER A 38 -1.30 -6.43 10.31
C SER A 38 -1.36 -6.01 8.83
N PRO A 39 -2.23 -6.66 8.03
CA PRO A 39 -2.47 -6.27 6.64
C PRO A 39 -3.00 -4.84 6.54
N ALA A 40 -3.87 -4.42 7.47
CA ALA A 40 -4.43 -3.07 7.49
C ALA A 40 -3.37 -1.96 7.59
N ILE A 41 -2.30 -2.20 8.37
CA ILE A 41 -1.15 -1.29 8.42
C ILE A 41 -0.48 -1.22 7.05
N THR A 42 -0.29 -2.36 6.38
CA THR A 42 0.31 -2.43 5.05
C THR A 42 -0.53 -1.72 3.99
N SER A 43 -1.84 -1.95 3.98
CA SER A 43 -2.79 -1.28 3.10
C SER A 43 -2.68 0.24 3.22
N ARG A 44 -2.79 0.77 4.45
CA ARG A 44 -2.62 2.22 4.70
C ARG A 44 -1.22 2.71 4.32
N TYR A 45 -0.19 1.90 4.56
CA TYR A 45 1.20 2.28 4.28
C TYR A 45 1.46 2.44 2.78
N ILE A 46 0.93 1.55 1.93
CA ILE A 46 1.10 1.59 0.47
C ILE A 46 0.00 2.39 -0.25
N GLY A 47 -0.95 2.96 0.48
CA GLY A 47 -1.99 3.82 -0.08
C GLY A 47 -3.20 3.08 -0.66
N ILE A 48 -3.48 1.85 -0.22
CA ILE A 48 -4.82 1.27 -0.39
C ILE A 48 -5.73 2.05 0.56
N ASP A 49 -6.56 2.93 0.00
CA ASP A 49 -7.52 3.69 0.77
C ASP A 49 -8.82 2.90 0.96
N GLN A 50 -9.70 3.43 1.80
CA GLN A 50 -11.02 2.87 2.02
C GLN A 50 -11.93 3.03 0.79
N GLU A 51 -11.64 3.97 -0.11
CA GLU A 51 -12.37 4.22 -1.36
C GLU A 51 -12.22 3.04 -2.34
N GLU A 52 -11.02 2.48 -2.51
CA GLU A 52 -10.80 1.26 -3.30
C GLU A 52 -11.63 0.09 -2.78
N ILE A 53 -11.73 -0.05 -1.45
CA ILE A 53 -12.58 -1.07 -0.82
C ILE A 53 -14.05 -0.79 -1.10
N ASN A 54 -14.49 0.47 -0.96
CA ASN A 54 -15.87 0.86 -1.25
C ASN A 54 -16.23 0.65 -2.73
N ILE A 55 -15.28 0.81 -3.66
CA ILE A 55 -15.47 0.52 -5.09
C ILE A 55 -15.64 -0.98 -5.30
N VAL A 56 -14.75 -1.80 -4.72
CA VAL A 56 -14.88 -3.27 -4.81
C VAL A 56 -16.20 -3.74 -4.18
N GLU A 57 -16.61 -3.17 -3.04
CA GLU A 57 -17.91 -3.46 -2.42
C GLU A 57 -19.07 -3.12 -3.37
N LYS A 58 -19.00 -1.99 -4.10
CA LYS A 58 -20.00 -1.65 -5.12
C LYS A 58 -19.97 -2.57 -6.35
N GLU A 59 -18.81 -3.07 -6.75
CA GLU A 59 -18.69 -3.96 -7.92
C GLU A 59 -19.05 -5.41 -7.60
N VAL A 60 -18.80 -5.87 -6.37
CA VAL A 60 -19.16 -7.22 -5.90
C VAL A 60 -20.64 -7.29 -5.50
N CYS A 61 -21.25 -6.16 -5.09
CA CYS A 61 -22.68 -6.08 -4.83
C CYS A 61 -23.50 -5.92 -6.11
N ILE A 62 -24.25 -6.99 -6.39
CA ILE A 62 -25.68 -7.00 -6.80
C ILE A 62 -26.50 -5.92 -6.07
#